data_AF-A0A7W0VVT4-F1
#
_entry.id   AF-A0A7W0VVT4-F1
#
_cell.length_a   1.000
_cell.length_b   1.000
_cell.length_c   1.000
_cell.angle_alpha   90.00
_cell.angle_beta   90.00
_cell.angle_gamma   90.00
#
_symmetry.space_group_name_H-M   'P 1'
#
loop_
_entity.id
_entity.type
_entity.pdbx_description
1 polymer ?
#
loop_
_entity_poly.entity_id
_entity_poly.type
_entity_poly.pdbx_seq_one_letter_code
_entity_poly.pdbx_strand_id
1 'polypeptide(L)'
;MANTAHDHHDDHGISHVASMKVLLATGGSLLVLTIVTVLATKVDFGTNINLAVAMLIAVVKATLVILYFMHLKYDKIFHTVVFMSAVLAAALFVGFTLLDSNEYQHTNIWDVDHPPAAPIGPRPISG
;
A
#
# COMPACT_ATOMS: atom_id res chain seq x y z
N MET A 1 -31.76 -40.45 47.22
CA MET A 1 -32.18 -39.55 46.14
C MET A 1 -30.93 -39.25 45.32
N ALA A 2 -30.95 -39.60 44.04
CA ALA A 2 -29.77 -39.65 43.18
C ALA A 2 -29.20 -38.25 42.91
N ASN A 3 -27.88 -38.13 42.99
CA ASN A 3 -27.10 -36.95 42.62
C ASN A 3 -27.04 -36.88 41.08
N THR A 4 -27.82 -35.99 40.47
CA THR A 4 -27.73 -35.68 39.03
C THR A 4 -26.45 -34.90 38.77
N ALA A 5 -25.40 -35.64 38.38
CA ALA A 5 -24.23 -35.06 37.73
C ALA A 5 -24.70 -34.45 36.41
N HIS A 6 -24.73 -33.12 36.36
CA HIS A 6 -24.81 -32.37 35.12
C HIS A 6 -23.43 -32.42 34.46
N ASP A 7 -23.24 -33.38 33.55
CA ASP A 7 -22.17 -33.33 32.55
C ASP A 7 -22.51 -32.23 31.54
N HIS A 8 -22.02 -31.02 31.81
CA HIS A 8 -21.90 -29.98 30.80
C HIS A 8 -20.69 -30.33 29.93
N HIS A 9 -20.96 -30.90 28.76
CA HIS A 9 -19.95 -31.02 27.71
C HIS A 9 -19.54 -29.62 27.24
N ASP A 10 -18.32 -29.25 27.60
CA ASP A 10 -17.59 -28.10 27.10
C ASP A 10 -17.24 -28.27 25.62
N ASP A 11 -18.16 -27.88 24.74
CA ASP A 11 -17.91 -27.78 23.30
C ASP A 11 -17.16 -26.47 23.01
N HIS A 12 -15.90 -26.40 23.42
CA HIS A 12 -14.97 -25.32 23.07
C HIS A 12 -14.44 -25.52 21.64
N GLY A 13 -15.33 -25.55 20.66
CA GLY A 13 -15.03 -25.72 19.24
C GLY A 13 -14.83 -24.39 18.51
N ILE A 14 -13.64 -23.79 18.68
CA ILE A 14 -13.01 -22.84 17.75
C ILE A 14 -13.88 -21.60 17.39
N SER A 15 -13.67 -20.52 18.15
CA SER A 15 -13.91 -19.16 17.68
C SER A 15 -13.11 -18.94 16.38
N HIS A 16 -13.80 -18.98 15.23
CA HIS A 16 -13.21 -18.80 13.91
C HIS A 16 -12.75 -17.35 13.70
N VAL A 17 -11.59 -17.02 14.29
CA VAL A 17 -10.78 -15.83 13.99
C VAL A 17 -10.37 -15.93 12.52
N ALA A 18 -11.13 -15.28 11.62
CA ALA A 18 -11.09 -15.40 10.17
C ALA A 18 -11.19 -16.84 9.64
N SER A 19 -12.28 -17.15 8.91
CA SER A 19 -12.34 -18.37 8.10
C SER A 19 -11.08 -18.46 7.23
N MET A 20 -10.27 -19.51 7.42
CA MET A 20 -9.02 -19.78 6.68
C MET A 20 -9.20 -19.62 5.16
N LYS A 21 -10.42 -19.88 4.67
CA LYS A 21 -10.84 -19.69 3.28
C LYS A 21 -10.74 -18.23 2.81
N VAL A 22 -11.07 -17.25 3.67
CA VAL A 22 -10.99 -15.81 3.35
C VAL A 22 -9.53 -15.37 3.24
N LEU A 23 -8.67 -15.86 4.13
CA LEU A 23 -7.23 -15.56 4.10
C LEU A 23 -6.56 -16.14 2.84
N LEU A 24 -6.86 -17.41 2.52
CA LEU A 24 -6.36 -18.06 1.31
C LEU A 24 -6.89 -17.41 0.03
N ALA A 25 -8.18 -17.04 -0.01
CA ALA A 25 -8.76 -16.34 -1.16
C ALA A 25 -8.15 -14.94 -1.36
N THR A 26 -7.97 -14.18 -0.28
CA THR A 26 -7.36 -12.84 -0.34
C THR A 26 -5.89 -12.95 -0.73
N GLY A 27 -5.14 -13.88 -0.14
CA GLY A 27 -3.75 -14.17 -0.50
C GLY A 27 -3.59 -14.56 -1.98
N GLY A 28 -4.48 -15.42 -2.50
CA GLY A 28 -4.52 -15.77 -3.91
C GLY A 28 -4.80 -14.55 -4.80
N SER A 29 -5.77 -13.71 -4.43
CA SER A 29 -6.08 -12.48 -5.18
C SER A 29 -4.89 -11.50 -5.22
N LEU A 30 -4.16 -11.34 -4.11
CA LEU A 30 -2.97 -10.49 -4.03
C LEU A 30 -1.84 -11.02 -4.91
N LEU A 31 -1.69 -12.35 -4.98
CA LEU A 31 -0.72 -13.00 -5.85
C LEU A 31 -1.05 -12.73 -7.32
N VAL A 32 -2.31 -12.89 -7.71
CA VAL A 32 -2.79 -12.56 -9.08
C VAL A 32 -2.55 -11.09 -9.40
N LEU A 33 -2.95 -10.16 -8.52
CA LEU A 33 -2.68 -8.74 -8.73
C LEU A 33 -1.18 -8.44 -8.82
N THR A 34 -0.32 -9.23 -8.18
CA THR A 34 1.14 -9.08 -8.27
C THR A 34 1.69 -9.53 -9.61
N ILE A 35 1.22 -10.65 -10.12
CA ILE A 35 1.53 -11.06 -11.49
C ILE A 35 1.10 -9.96 -12.47
N VAL A 36 -0.12 -9.43 -12.32
CA VAL A 36 -0.62 -8.33 -13.16
C VAL A 36 0.27 -7.09 -13.05
N THR A 37 0.78 -6.73 -11.86
CA THR A 37 1.71 -5.60 -11.72
C THR A 37 3.01 -5.84 -12.52
N VAL A 38 3.60 -7.03 -12.39
CA VAL A 38 4.84 -7.37 -13.11
C VAL A 38 4.60 -7.38 -14.63
N LEU A 39 3.44 -7.84 -15.08
CA LEU A 39 3.08 -7.79 -16.50
C LEU A 39 2.84 -6.36 -16.97
N ALA A 40 2.18 -5.52 -16.16
CA ALA A 40 1.98 -4.12 -16.47
C ALA A 40 3.31 -3.36 -16.61
N THR A 41 4.33 -3.69 -15.79
CA THR A 41 5.68 -3.11 -15.94
C THR A 41 6.41 -3.56 -17.20
N LYS A 42 5.97 -4.63 -17.87
CA LYS A 42 6.59 -5.10 -19.12
C LYS A 42 6.01 -4.47 -20.37
N VAL A 43 4.92 -3.72 -20.26
CA VAL A 43 4.30 -3.04 -21.40
C VAL A 43 4.66 -1.56 -21.32
N ASP A 44 5.37 -1.06 -22.33
CA ASP A 44 5.75 0.34 -22.41
C ASP A 44 4.65 1.18 -23.07
N PHE A 45 3.83 1.84 -22.24
CA PHE A 45 2.87 2.86 -22.67
C PHE A 45 3.40 4.29 -22.49
N GLY A 46 4.66 4.44 -22.10
CA GLY A 46 5.32 5.71 -21.75
C GLY A 46 5.41 5.95 -20.24
N THR A 47 6.45 6.67 -19.79
CA THR A 47 6.83 6.80 -18.37
C THR A 47 5.68 7.25 -17.46
N ASN A 48 4.90 8.24 -17.89
CA ASN A 48 3.81 8.81 -17.08
C ASN A 48 2.61 7.88 -16.96
N ILE A 49 2.25 7.20 -18.06
CA ILE A 49 1.10 6.28 -18.09
C ILE A 49 1.43 5.00 -17.32
N ASN A 50 2.66 4.48 -17.48
CA ASN A 50 3.14 3.33 -16.72
C ASN A 50 3.10 3.59 -15.20
N LEU A 51 3.52 4.79 -14.78
CA LEU A 51 3.44 5.19 -13.37
C LEU A 51 1.99 5.26 -12.85
N ALA A 52 1.09 5.88 -13.61
CA ALA A 52 -0.32 5.98 -13.24
C ALA A 52 -0.97 4.59 -13.09
N VAL A 53 -0.71 3.69 -14.03
CA VAL A 53 -1.19 2.30 -13.99
C VAL A 53 -0.61 1.55 -12.78
N ALA A 54 0.69 1.69 -12.52
CA ALA A 54 1.34 1.06 -11.37
C ALA A 54 0.73 1.54 -10.03
N MET A 55 0.49 2.84 -9.89
CA MET A 55 -0.15 3.43 -8.71
C MET A 55 -1.59 2.93 -8.53
N LEU A 56 -2.38 2.84 -9.60
CA LEU A 56 -3.74 2.32 -9.54
C LEU A 56 -3.77 0.86 -9.05
N ILE A 57 -2.91 0.01 -9.61
CA ILE A 57 -2.81 -1.40 -9.18
C ILE A 57 -2.36 -1.49 -7.72
N ALA A 58 -1.43 -0.63 -7.30
CA ALA A 58 -0.96 -0.58 -5.91
C ALA A 58 -2.10 -0.20 -4.93
N VAL A 59 -2.93 0.79 -5.29
CA VAL A 59 -4.10 1.19 -4.47
C VAL A 59 -5.09 0.04 -4.34
N VAL A 60 -5.41 -0.66 -5.44
CA VAL A 60 -6.34 -1.81 -5.40
C VAL A 60 -5.81 -2.91 -4.48
N LYS A 61 -4.51 -3.25 -4.56
CA LYS A 61 -3.89 -4.21 -3.64
C LYS A 61 -4.01 -3.76 -2.20
N ALA A 62 -3.68 -2.50 -1.91
CA ALA A 62 -3.78 -1.95 -0.57
C ALA A 62 -5.21 -2.08 -0.04
N THR A 63 -6.23 -1.70 -0.81
CA THR A 63 -7.64 -1.81 -0.41
C THR A 63 -8.04 -3.26 -0.06
N LEU A 64 -7.58 -4.24 -0.83
CA LEU A 64 -7.79 -5.67 -0.55
C LEU A 64 -7.14 -6.12 0.77
N VAL A 65 -5.90 -5.69 1.04
CA VAL A 65 -5.21 -5.96 2.32
C VAL A 65 -5.98 -5.34 3.48
N ILE A 66 -6.39 -4.08 3.33
CA ILE A 66 -7.10 -3.31 4.37
C ILE A 66 -8.44 -3.96 4.72
N LEU A 67 -9.26 -4.28 3.72
CA LEU A 67 -10.60 -4.84 3.92
C LEU A 67 -10.59 -6.22 4.58
N TYR A 68 -9.64 -7.08 4.19
CA TYR A 68 -9.67 -8.51 4.54
C TYR A 68 -8.60 -8.94 5.54
N PHE A 69 -7.35 -8.47 5.42
CA PHE A 69 -6.27 -8.82 6.38
C PHE A 69 -6.28 -7.94 7.63
N MET A 70 -6.63 -6.66 7.49
CA MET A 70 -6.82 -5.77 8.64
C MET A 70 -8.19 -5.91 9.30
N HIS A 71 -9.00 -6.89 8.87
CA HIS A 71 -10.35 -7.17 9.40
C HIS A 71 -11.34 -6.00 9.35
N LEU A 72 -11.06 -4.89 8.65
CA LEU A 72 -11.94 -3.72 8.61
C LEU A 72 -13.38 -4.01 8.19
N LYS A 73 -13.59 -5.03 7.34
CA LYS A 73 -14.93 -5.49 6.97
C LYS A 73 -15.72 -6.10 8.14
N TYR A 74 -15.04 -6.64 9.14
CA TYR A 74 -15.61 -7.37 10.28
C TYR A 74 -15.36 -6.68 11.64
N ASP A 75 -14.58 -5.61 11.66
CA ASP A 75 -14.23 -4.84 12.85
C ASP A 75 -15.20 -3.65 13.06
N LYS A 76 -15.11 -3.01 14.23
CA LYS A 76 -15.91 -1.84 14.60
C LYS A 76 -15.59 -0.66 13.69
N ILE A 77 -16.63 0.11 13.37
CA ILE A 77 -16.59 1.34 12.55
C ILE A 77 -15.50 2.32 13.00
N PHE A 78 -15.10 2.32 14.27
CA PHE A 78 -14.00 3.12 14.80
C PHE A 78 -12.67 2.90 14.07
N HIS A 79 -12.28 1.64 13.81
CA HIS A 79 -11.05 1.32 13.08
C HIS A 79 -11.11 1.84 11.64
N THR A 80 -12.29 1.81 11.01
CA THR A 80 -12.50 2.34 9.65
C THR A 80 -12.31 3.84 9.58
N VAL A 81 -12.82 4.58 10.57
CA VAL A 81 -12.70 6.04 10.62
C VAL A 81 -11.26 6.47 10.84
N VAL A 82 -10.54 5.85 11.78
CA VAL A 82 -9.12 6.14 12.05
C VAL A 82 -8.24 5.78 10.85
N PHE A 83 -8.54 4.67 10.19
CA PHE A 83 -7.80 4.27 9.00
C PHE A 83 -8.06 5.23 7.82
N MET A 84 -9.32 5.59 7.59
CA MET A 84 -9.68 6.50 6.51
C MET A 84 -9.08 7.90 6.72
N SER A 85 -9.02 8.39 7.97
CA SER A 85 -8.34 9.64 8.28
C SER A 85 -6.83 9.57 8.04
N ALA A 86 -6.18 8.44 8.37
CA ALA A 86 -4.77 8.22 8.07
C ALA A 86 -4.49 8.18 6.57
N VAL A 87 -5.33 7.50 5.77
CA VAL A 87 -5.21 7.50 4.30
C VAL A 87 -5.43 8.88 3.73
N LEU A 88 -6.43 9.62 4.21
CA LEU A 88 -6.69 10.99 3.74
C LEU A 88 -5.53 11.92 4.09
N ALA A 89 -4.97 11.82 5.29
CA ALA A 89 -3.78 12.57 5.69
C ALA A 89 -2.57 12.21 4.82
N ALA A 90 -2.34 10.93 4.54
CA ALA A 90 -1.26 10.48 3.67
C ALA A 90 -1.44 10.95 2.22
N ALA A 91 -2.66 10.88 1.68
CA ALA A 91 -2.98 11.37 0.34
C ALA A 91 -2.76 12.88 0.23
N LEU A 92 -3.17 13.64 1.26
CA LEU A 92 -2.93 15.08 1.33
C LEU A 92 -1.43 15.38 1.42
N PHE A 93 -0.70 14.68 2.28
CA PHE A 93 0.75 14.83 2.42
C PHE A 93 1.47 14.58 1.10
N VAL A 94 1.24 13.42 0.47
CA VAL A 94 1.84 13.08 -0.83
C VAL A 94 1.45 14.08 -1.91
N GLY A 95 0.18 14.47 -1.97
CA GLY A 95 -0.30 15.49 -2.92
C GLY A 95 0.44 16.81 -2.76
N PHE A 96 0.57 17.32 -1.54
CA PHE A 96 1.35 18.52 -1.25
C PHE A 96 2.83 18.35 -1.61
N THR A 97 3.47 17.24 -1.24
CA THR A 97 4.87 16.97 -1.59
C THR A 97 5.09 16.94 -3.10
N LEU A 98 4.16 16.40 -3.87
CA LEU A 98 4.25 16.39 -5.34
C LEU A 98 4.08 17.78 -5.94
N LEU A 99 3.13 18.57 -5.44
CA LEU A 99 2.96 19.97 -5.88
C LEU A 99 4.20 20.81 -5.57
N ASP A 100 4.74 20.63 -4.36
CA ASP A 100 5.97 21.28 -3.90
C ASP A 100 7.17 20.89 -4.79
N SER A 101 7.36 19.59 -5.02
CA SER A 101 8.44 19.09 -5.88
C SER A 101 8.35 19.60 -7.32
N ASN A 102 7.13 19.74 -7.86
CA ASN A 102 6.90 20.20 -9.22
C ASN A 102 7.32 21.68 -9.38
N GLU A 103 7.00 22.52 -8.40
CA GLU A 103 7.36 23.93 -8.40
C GLU A 103 8.89 24.13 -8.37
N TYR A 104 9.58 23.41 -7.48
CA TYR A 104 11.04 23.55 -7.35
C TYR A 104 11.84 22.88 -8.46
N GLN A 105 11.24 21.95 -9.22
CA GLN A 105 11.91 21.28 -10.34
C GLN A 105 12.50 22.29 -11.35
N HIS A 106 11.81 23.41 -11.58
CA HIS A 106 12.24 24.43 -12.53
C HIS A 106 13.35 25.36 -12.01
N THR A 107 13.53 25.43 -10.69
CA THR A 107 14.55 26.28 -10.03
C THR A 107 15.79 25.47 -9.62
N ASN A 108 15.79 24.16 -9.86
CA ASN A 108 16.93 23.31 -9.54
C ASN A 108 18.15 23.68 -10.41
N ILE A 109 19.15 24.29 -9.78
CA ILE A 109 20.44 24.64 -10.43
C ILE A 109 21.35 23.43 -10.62
N TRP A 110 21.03 22.29 -10.01
CA TRP A 110 21.78 21.06 -10.14
C TRP A 110 21.33 20.33 -11.41
N ASP A 111 21.93 20.72 -12.53
CA ASP A 111 21.88 19.96 -13.78
C ASP A 111 22.94 18.83 -13.69
N VAL A 112 22.50 17.58 -13.91
CA VAL A 112 23.38 16.40 -13.88
C VAL A 112 24.32 16.40 -15.07
N ASP A 113 23.88 16.94 -16.22
CA ASP A 113 24.65 17.02 -17.46
C ASP A 113 25.57 18.26 -17.46
N HIS A 114 25.17 19.32 -16.75
CA HIS A 114 25.96 20.55 -16.58
C HIS A 114 26.05 20.97 -15.11
N PRO A 115 26.83 20.24 -14.29
CA PRO A 115 26.94 20.56 -12.88
C PRO A 115 27.43 22.01 -12.71
N PRO A 116 26.79 22.82 -11.85
CA PRO A 116 27.25 24.17 -11.58
C PRO A 116 28.69 24.09 -11.05
N ALA A 117 29.52 25.07 -11.41
CA ALA A 117 30.89 25.11 -10.94
C ALA A 117 30.90 25.06 -9.40
N ALA A 118 31.52 24.02 -8.83
CA ALA A 118 31.54 23.82 -7.39
C ALA A 118 32.11 25.08 -6.71
N PRO A 119 31.44 25.63 -5.69
CA PRO A 119 31.94 26.81 -4.97
C PRO A 119 33.35 26.61 -4.37
N ILE A 120 33.69 25.37 -3.99
CA ILE A 120 35.03 24.96 -3.52
C ILE A 120 35.31 23.54 -4.04
N GLY A 121 36.24 23.42 -5.01
CA GLY A 121 36.72 22.13 -5.52
C GLY A 121 37.31 22.25 -6.93
N PRO A 122 38.24 21.35 -7.34
CA PRO A 122 38.73 21.33 -8.70
C PRO A 122 37.59 21.03 -9.68
N ARG A 123 37.49 21.83 -10.74
CA ARG A 123 36.51 21.67 -11.82
C ARG A 123 36.52 20.23 -12.38
N PRO A 124 35.35 19.65 -12.73
CA PRO A 124 35.28 18.34 -13.37
C PRO A 124 36.11 18.34 -14.66
N ILE A 125 37.05 17.39 -14.79
CA ILE A 125 37.79 17.18 -16.03
C ILE A 125 36.93 16.36 -16.97
N SER A 126 36.53 16.96 -18.09
CA SER A 126 35.86 16.27 -19.19
C SER A 126 36.81 15.21 -19.76
N GLY A 127 36.40 13.94 -19.70
CA GLY A 127 37.07 12.80 -20.33
C GLY A 127 36.11 12.11 -21.28
#